data_AF-A0A5I8CXP7-F1
#
_entry.id   AF-A0A5I8CXP7-F1
#
_cell.length_a   1.000
_cell.length_b   1.000
_cell.length_c   1.000
_cell.angle_alpha   90.00
_cell.angle_beta   90.00
_cell.angle_gamma   90.00
#
_symmetry.space_group_name_H-M   'P 1'
#
loop_
_entity.id
_entity.type
_entity.pdbx_description
1 polymer ?
#
loop_
_entity_poly.entity_id
_entity_poly.type
_entity_poly.pdbx_seq_one_letter_code
_entity_poly.pdbx_strand_id
1 'polypeptide(L)' 'MCELDILHDSLYQFCPELHLKRLNSLTLACHALLDCKTLTLTELGRNLPTKARTKHN' A
#
# COMPACT_ATOMS: atom_id res chain seq x y z
N MET A 1 7.09 -13.15 -0.12
CA MET A 1 5.68 -13.24 -0.57
C MET A 1 5.62 -12.75 -2.01
N CYS A 2 6.17 -13.52 -2.94
CA CYS A 2 6.34 -13.09 -4.33
C CYS A 2 5.00 -12.93 -5.06
N GLU A 3 3.96 -13.64 -4.64
CA GLU A 3 2.65 -13.64 -5.28
C GLU A 3 1.97 -12.26 -5.19
N LEU A 4 2.13 -11.58 -4.05
CA LEU A 4 1.55 -10.27 -3.84
C LEU A 4 2.28 -9.19 -4.65
N ASP A 5 3.60 -9.34 -4.80
CA ASP A 5 4.43 -8.47 -5.63
C ASP A 5 4.08 -8.62 -7.12
N ILE A 6 3.94 -9.86 -7.60
CA ILE A 6 3.50 -10.15 -9.00
C ILE A 6 2.11 -9.57 -9.26
N LEU A 7 1.19 -9.70 -8.30
CA LEU A 7 -0.15 -9.13 -8.43
C LEU A 7 -0.10 -7.60 -8.44
N HIS A 8 0.74 -6.98 -7.60
CA HIS A 8 0.95 -5.54 -7.60
C HIS A 8 1.45 -5.05 -8.96
N ASP A 9 2.50 -5.67 -9.49
CA ASP A 9 3.06 -5.32 -10.80
C ASP A 9 2.04 -5.48 -11.93
N SER A 10 1.26 -6.57 -11.89
CA SER A 10 0.19 -6.81 -12.87
C SER A 10 -0.89 -5.72 -12.80
N LEU A 11 -1.36 -5.36 -11.60
CA LEU A 11 -2.37 -4.31 -11.42
C LEU A 11 -1.82 -2.94 -11.82
N TYR A 12 -0.55 -2.66 -11.52
CA TYR A 12 0.11 -1.43 -11.93
C TYR A 12 0.18 -1.31 -13.46
N GLN A 13 0.48 -2.41 -14.16
CA GLN A 13 0.59 -2.44 -15.60
C GLN A 13 -0.76 -2.40 -16.32
N PHE A 14 -1.75 -3.16 -15.85
CA PHE A 14 -3.00 -3.37 -16.56
C PHE A 14 -4.16 -2.48 -16.08
N CYS A 15 -4.01 -1.75 -14.96
CA CYS A 15 -5.04 -0.85 -14.42
C CYS A 15 -4.54 0.59 -14.29
N PRO A 16 -4.34 1.33 -15.40
CA PRO A 16 -3.77 2.69 -15.38
C PRO A 16 -4.64 3.72 -14.64
N GLU A 17 -5.94 3.46 -14.49
CA GLU A 17 -6.86 4.31 -13.71
C GLU A 17 -6.64 4.17 -12.19
N LEU A 18 -5.97 3.11 -11.74
CA LEU A 18 -5.69 2.88 -10.33
C LEU A 18 -4.47 3.70 -9.90
N HIS A 19 -4.70 4.73 -9.09
CA HIS A 19 -3.60 5.50 -8.51
C HIS A 19 -2.62 4.61 -7.73
N LEU A 20 -1.33 4.76 -8.03
CA LEU A 20 -0.24 4.01 -7.39
C LEU A 20 -0.30 4.05 -5.85
N LYS A 21 -0.68 5.17 -5.25
CA LYS A 21 -0.85 5.27 -3.78
C LYS A 21 -1.91 4.32 -3.24
N ARG A 22 -3.03 4.16 -3.95
CA ARG A 22 -4.12 3.24 -3.56
C ARG A 22 -3.68 1.79 -3.70
N LEU A 23 -2.99 1.48 -4.79
CA LEU A 23 -2.42 0.15 -5.00
C LEU A 23 -1.41 -0.21 -3.90
N ASN A 24 -0.48 0.70 -3.58
CA ASN A 24 0.48 0.51 -2.50
C ASN A 24 -0.19 0.34 -1.13
N SER A 25 -1.25 1.11 -0.83
CA SER A 25 -2.01 0.93 0.41
C SER A 25 -2.66 -0.45 0.50
N LEU A 26 -3.24 -0.92 -0.60
CA LEU A 26 -3.90 -2.21 -0.66
C LEU A 26 -2.90 -3.35 -0.45
N THR A 27 -1.80 -3.36 -1.21
CA THR A 27 -0.75 -4.38 -1.10
C THR A 27 -0.13 -4.39 0.30
N LEU A 28 0.13 -3.22 0.89
CA LEU A 28 0.64 -3.12 2.26
C LEU A 28 -0.35 -3.69 3.31
N ALA A 29 -1.65 -3.40 3.16
CA ALA A 29 -2.67 -3.96 4.04
C ALA A 29 -2.75 -5.49 3.91
N CYS A 30 -2.67 -6.02 2.69
CA CYS A 30 -2.64 -7.45 2.44
C CYS A 30 -1.39 -8.13 3.04
N HIS A 31 -0.20 -7.54 2.89
CA HIS A 31 1.01 -8.04 3.57
C HIS A 31 0.83 -8.08 5.09
N ALA A 32 0.31 -7.00 5.68
CA ALA A 32 0.09 -6.95 7.11
C ALA A 32 -0.90 -8.02 7.59
N LEU A 33 -2.02 -8.21 6.87
CA LEU A 33 -3.00 -9.25 7.21
C LEU A 33 -2.40 -10.65 7.15
N LEU A 34 -1.60 -10.95 6.13
CA LEU A 34 -0.93 -12.24 5.98
C LEU A 34 0.16 -12.46 7.03
N ASP A 35 0.82 -11.38 7.47
CA ASP A 35 1.73 -11.35 8.63
C ASP A 35 1.00 -11.43 9.99
N CYS A 36 -0.33 -11.55 10.00
CA CYS A 36 -1.17 -11.49 11.21
C CYS A 36 -1.00 -10.17 12.01
N LYS A 37 -0.64 -9.08 11.32
CA LYS A 37 -0.60 -7.72 11.86
C LYS A 37 -1.88 -7.00 11.49
N THR A 38 -2.67 -6.64 12.49
CA THR A 38 -3.80 -5.73 12.30
C THR A 38 -3.28 -4.30 12.35
N LEU A 39 -2.95 -3.72 11.19
CA LEU A 39 -2.57 -2.32 11.13
C LEU A 39 -3.82 -1.44 11.25
N THR A 40 -3.78 -0.49 12.18
CA THR A 40 -4.73 0.62 12.20
C THR A 40 -4.56 1.49 10.96
N LEU A 41 -5.59 2.29 10.63
CA LEU A 41 -5.53 3.23 9.49
C LEU A 41 -4.32 4.18 9.59
N THR A 42 -3.95 4.57 10.81
CA THR A 42 -2.78 5.40 11.10
C THR A 42 -1.48 4.66 10.77
N GLU A 43 -1.35 3.40 11.17
CA GLU A 43 -0.15 2.61 10.92
C GLU A 43 0.02 2.27 9.44
N LEU A 44 -1.08 2.01 8.72
CA LEU A 44 -1.06 1.90 7.26
C LEU A 44 -0.51 3.18 6.62
N GLY A 45 -1.00 4.34 7.05
CA GLY A 45 -0.51 5.64 6.56
C GLY A 45 0.98 5.87 6.80
N ARG A 46 1.51 5.42 7.95
CA ARG A 46 2.95 5.56 8.29
C ARG A 46 3.85 4.61 7.51
N ASN A 47 3.37 3.42 7.19
CA ASN A 47 4.13 2.40 6.46
C ASN A 47 4.07 2.59 4.93
N LEU A 48 3.23 3.50 4.44
CA LEU A 48 3.21 3.85 3.03
C LEU A 48 4.48 4.60 2.60
N PRO A 49 5.05 4.28 1.42
CA PRO A 49 6.22 4.97 0.87
C PRO A 49 5.81 6.33 0.29
N THR A 50 5.28 7.23 1.13
CA THR A 50 4.89 8.59 0.74
C THR A 50 5.58 9.59 1.64
N LYS A 51 6.09 10.68 1.05
CA LYS A 51 6.59 11.81 1.85
C LYS A 51 5.39 12.46 2.53
N ALA A 52 5.22 12.19 3.83
CA ALA A 52 4.23 12.87 4.65
C ALA A 52 4.57 14.37 4.63
N ARG A 53 3.67 15.19 4.08
CA ARG A 53 3.86 16.64 4.08
C ARG A 53 3.46 17.14 5.46
N THR A 54 4.43 17.60 6.25
CA THR A 54 4.16 18.28 7.53
C THR A 54 3.21 19.45 7.23
N LYS A 55 2.04 19.44 7.86
CA LYS A 55 1.12 20.58 7.78
C LYS A 55 1.71 21.70 8.63
N HIS A 56 2.31 22.71 7.99
CA HIS A 56 2.64 23.96 8.68
C HIS A 56 1.32 24.70 8.92
N ASN A 57 0.99 24.96 10.19
CA ASN A 57 -0.10 25.87 10.58
C ASN A 57 0.44 27.29 10.66
#